data_AF-A0A7S2R5I2-F1
#
_entry.id   AF-A0A7S2R5I2-F1
#
_cell.length_a   1.000
_cell.length_b   1.000
_cell.length_c   1.000
_cell.angle_alpha   90.00
_cell.angle_beta   90.00
_cell.angle_gamma   90.00
#
_symmetry.space_group_name_H-M   'P 1'
#
loop_
_entity.id
_entity.type
_entity.pdbx_description
1 polymer ?
#
loop_
_entity_poly.entity_id
_entity_poly.type
_entity_poly.pdbx_seq_one_letter_code
_entity_poly.pdbx_strand_id
1 'polypeptide(L)'
;MTSLLKADQGLIVFAARWRKPDEERAFFETMEKSGFEFVLVKDYLSQQSSIAISEDEKNEEAVIEIFENDLSWKEFGLESSEKSKKYFSEMKVNVAGTMIPLGEIQENDIEEMDEDDFDTYEMRYIQMYVGYKAQ
;
A
#
# COMPACT_ATOMS: atom_id res chain seq x y z
N MET A 1 13.18 23.27 -14.99
CA MET A 1 12.77 22.31 -13.95
C MET A 1 11.56 22.88 -13.24
N THR A 2 10.37 22.53 -13.69
CA THR A 2 9.14 22.73 -12.93
C THR A 2 9.22 21.80 -11.73
N SER A 3 9.18 22.36 -10.52
CA SER A 3 9.08 21.58 -9.29
C SER A 3 7.90 20.61 -9.42
N LEU A 4 8.15 19.31 -9.20
CA LEU A 4 7.10 18.27 -9.10
C LEU A 4 6.07 18.59 -8.00
N LEU A 5 6.45 19.47 -7.07
CA LEU A 5 5.63 19.93 -5.96
C LEU A 5 5.29 21.40 -6.17
N LYS A 6 4.01 21.68 -6.40
CA LYS A 6 3.47 23.04 -6.26
C LYS A 6 3.53 23.41 -4.77
N ALA A 7 4.53 24.19 -4.37
CA ALA A 7 4.74 24.56 -2.98
C ALA A 7 3.54 25.30 -2.35
N ASP A 8 2.64 25.85 -3.17
CA ASP A 8 1.38 26.48 -2.78
C ASP A 8 0.24 25.48 -2.52
N GLN A 9 0.38 24.22 -2.91
CA GLN A 9 -0.57 23.14 -2.67
C GLN A 9 0.14 22.04 -1.84
N GLY A 10 0.09 22.16 -0.52
CA GLY A 10 0.72 21.19 0.38
C GLY A 10 0.24 19.76 0.10
N LEU A 11 1.19 18.82 0.08
CA LEU A 11 0.92 17.38 -0.01
C LEU A 11 1.07 16.72 1.35
N ILE A 12 0.31 15.65 1.56
CA ILE A 12 0.42 14.76 2.70
C ILE A 12 0.97 13.43 2.18
N VAL A 13 2.11 12.98 2.70
CA VAL A 13 2.61 11.63 2.44
C VAL A 13 2.31 10.79 3.68
N PHE A 14 1.66 9.65 3.49
CA PHE A 14 1.15 8.83 4.58
C PHE A 14 1.35 7.35 4.27
N ALA A 15 1.92 6.60 5.20
CA ALA A 15 1.96 5.14 5.14
C ALA A 15 0.90 4.57 6.10
N ALA A 16 -0.05 3.81 5.58
CA ALA A 16 -1.05 3.09 6.35
C ALA A 16 -0.59 1.64 6.54
N ARG A 17 -0.58 1.16 7.79
CA ARG A 17 -0.48 -0.27 8.08
C ARG A 17 -1.88 -0.77 8.43
N TRP A 18 -2.48 -1.52 7.51
CA TRP A 18 -3.87 -1.96 7.57
C TRP A 18 -4.05 -3.14 8.52
N ARG A 19 -4.26 -2.88 9.81
CA ARG A 19 -4.50 -3.92 10.82
C ARG A 19 -5.98 -4.07 11.15
N LYS A 20 -6.73 -2.98 11.03
CA LYS A 20 -8.15 -2.88 11.31
C LYS A 20 -8.83 -2.03 10.25
N PRO A 21 -9.09 -2.58 9.06
CA PRO A 21 -9.42 -1.79 7.88
C PRO A 21 -10.56 -0.80 8.07
N ASP A 22 -11.54 -1.10 8.91
CA ASP A 22 -12.62 -0.16 9.20
C ASP A 22 -12.17 1.07 10.01
N GLU A 23 -11.28 0.89 10.99
CA GLU A 23 -10.71 2.01 11.79
C GLU A 23 -9.81 2.89 10.92
N GLU A 24 -8.94 2.29 10.10
CA GLU A 24 -8.05 3.06 9.23
C GLU A 24 -8.81 3.75 8.09
N ARG A 25 -9.85 3.12 7.53
CA ARG A 25 -10.71 3.73 6.50
C ARG A 25 -11.42 4.98 7.00
N ALA A 26 -11.83 5.02 8.26
CA ALA A 26 -12.48 6.19 8.86
C ALA A 26 -11.60 7.45 8.81
N PHE A 27 -10.28 7.32 8.87
CA PHE A 27 -9.35 8.43 8.67
C PHE A 27 -9.49 9.01 7.25
N PHE A 28 -9.41 8.15 6.23
CA PHE A 28 -9.53 8.57 4.83
C PHE A 28 -10.89 9.20 4.52
N GLU A 29 -11.98 8.64 5.04
CA GLU A 29 -13.33 9.21 4.90
C GLU A 29 -13.45 10.59 5.56
N THR A 30 -12.79 10.79 6.70
CA THR A 30 -12.78 12.09 7.40
C THR A 30 -12.00 13.13 6.61
N MET A 31 -10.88 12.73 6.02
CA MET A 31 -10.09 13.58 5.14
C MET A 31 -10.83 13.92 3.84
N GLU A 32 -11.52 12.94 3.25
CA GLU A 32 -12.38 13.13 2.05
C GLU A 32 -13.49 14.15 2.32
N LYS A 33 -14.17 14.05 3.46
CA LYS A 33 -15.16 15.05 3.91
C LYS A 33 -14.56 16.45 4.13
N SER A 34 -13.25 16.51 4.42
CA SER A 34 -12.51 17.76 4.59
C SER A 34 -11.96 18.32 3.26
N GLY A 35 -12.27 17.67 2.14
CA GLY A 35 -11.86 18.08 0.80
C GLY A 35 -10.49 17.58 0.37
N PHE A 36 -9.97 16.52 0.98
CA PHE A 36 -8.72 15.88 0.56
C PHE A 36 -9.00 14.59 -0.21
N GLU A 37 -8.22 14.35 -1.25
CA GLU A 37 -8.19 13.08 -1.97
C GLU A 37 -6.88 12.37 -1.63
N PHE A 38 -6.95 11.06 -1.40
CA PHE A 38 -5.78 10.19 -1.19
C PHE A 38 -5.72 9.13 -2.29
N VAL A 39 -4.57 9.04 -2.94
CA VAL A 39 -4.25 8.03 -3.97
C VAL A 39 -2.98 7.28 -3.59
N LEU A 40 -2.75 6.08 -4.14
CA LEU A 40 -1.51 5.36 -3.89
C LEU A 40 -0.31 6.16 -4.42
N VAL A 41 0.82 6.11 -3.72
CA VAL A 41 2.06 6.82 -4.12
C VAL A 41 2.47 6.45 -5.54
N LYS A 42 2.40 5.17 -5.91
CA LYS A 42 2.73 4.72 -7.27
C LYS A 42 1.82 5.32 -8.34
N ASP A 43 0.53 5.46 -8.06
CA ASP A 43 -0.45 6.04 -8.99
C ASP A 43 -0.17 7.53 -9.15
N TYR A 44 0.14 8.22 -8.05
CA TYR A 44 0.56 9.62 -8.10
C TYR A 44 1.84 9.81 -8.92
N LEU A 45 2.87 8.99 -8.66
CA LEU A 45 4.16 9.08 -9.36
C LEU A 45 4.05 8.76 -10.85
N SER A 46 3.26 7.74 -11.23
CA SER A 46 3.03 7.40 -12.65
C SER A 46 2.33 8.52 -13.42
N GLN A 47 1.44 9.28 -12.77
CA GLN A 47 0.79 10.44 -13.39
C GLN A 47 1.71 11.66 -13.52
N GLN A 48 2.62 11.85 -12.56
CA GLN A 48 3.53 13.00 -12.55
C GLN A 48 4.73 12.85 -13.49
N SER A 49 4.98 11.65 -13.98
CA SER A 49 6.27 11.34 -14.54
C SER A 49 6.19 10.69 -15.92
N SER A 50 6.91 11.29 -16.88
CA SER A 50 7.58 10.54 -17.94
C SER A 50 8.79 9.75 -17.40
N ILE A 51 8.87 9.54 -16.08
CA ILE A 51 9.95 8.81 -15.43
C ILE A 51 9.54 7.35 -15.51
N ALA A 52 10.00 6.69 -16.56
CA ALA A 52 10.14 5.25 -16.54
C ALA A 52 10.94 4.92 -15.26
N ILE A 53 10.31 4.22 -14.33
CA ILE A 53 11.04 3.50 -13.29
C ILE A 53 11.79 2.45 -14.08
N SER A 54 13.05 2.73 -14.42
CA SER A 54 13.89 1.81 -15.15
C SER A 54 14.15 0.61 -14.23
N GLU A 55 13.79 -0.58 -14.69
CA GLU A 55 14.15 -1.88 -14.09
C GLU A 55 15.68 -2.13 -14.10
N ASP A 56 16.50 -1.14 -14.45
CA ASP A 56 17.95 -1.27 -14.51
C ASP A 56 18.56 -1.18 -13.11
N GLU A 57 18.83 -2.37 -12.57
CA GLU A 57 19.79 -2.67 -11.51
C GLU A 57 21.08 -1.84 -11.66
N LYS A 58 21.31 -0.81 -10.81
CA LYS A 58 22.65 -0.33 -10.34
C LYS A 58 22.73 1.02 -9.62
N ASN A 59 21.62 1.68 -9.28
CA ASN A 59 21.68 2.81 -8.34
C ASN A 59 21.16 2.39 -6.96
N GLU A 60 22.03 2.41 -5.95
CA GLU A 60 21.73 2.26 -4.52
C GLU A 60 20.87 3.43 -3.95
N GLU A 61 20.12 4.14 -4.80
CA GLU A 61 19.14 5.14 -4.36
C GLU A 61 17.82 4.44 -4.07
N ALA A 62 17.62 4.08 -2.81
CA ALA A 62 16.36 3.67 -2.17
C ALA A 62 15.20 3.39 -3.16
N VAL A 63 15.25 2.25 -3.83
CA VAL A 63 14.07 1.70 -4.50
C VAL A 63 13.09 1.44 -3.39
N ILE A 64 12.09 2.32 -3.24
CA ILE A 64 10.93 2.00 -2.43
C ILE A 64 10.31 0.83 -3.17
N GLU A 65 10.49 -0.39 -2.66
CA GLU A 65 9.67 -1.54 -3.06
C GLU A 65 8.24 -1.20 -2.62
N ILE A 66 7.54 -0.44 -3.46
CA ILE A 66 6.12 -0.18 -3.29
C ILE A 66 5.46 -1.50 -3.69
N PHE A 67 5.18 -2.33 -2.70
CA PHE A 67 4.57 -3.64 -2.86
C PHE A 67 3.40 -3.59 -3.86
N GLU A 68 3.33 -4.63 -4.71
CA GLU A 68 2.37 -4.81 -5.82
C GLU A 68 0.93 -4.98 -5.35
N ASN A 69 0.40 -4.01 -4.61
CA ASN A 69 -1.01 -3.97 -4.27
C ASN A 69 -1.64 -2.72 -4.85
N ASP A 70 -2.51 -2.91 -5.83
CA ASP A 70 -3.27 -1.87 -6.53
C ASP A 70 -4.61 -1.54 -5.83
N LEU A 71 -4.84 -2.07 -4.63
CA LEU A 71 -6.05 -1.78 -3.87
C LEU A 71 -6.01 -0.34 -3.35
N SER A 72 -7.00 0.45 -3.73
CA SER A 72 -7.24 1.75 -3.10
C SER A 72 -7.62 1.57 -1.63
N TRP A 73 -7.52 2.65 -0.84
CA TRP A 73 -7.99 2.65 0.56
C TRP A 73 -9.49 2.30 0.69
N LYS A 74 -10.27 2.52 -0.37
CA LYS A 74 -11.69 2.17 -0.45
C LYS A 74 -11.91 0.66 -0.64
N GLU A 75 -10.92 -0.04 -1.18
CA GLU A 75 -11.01 -1.46 -1.51
C GLU A 75 -10.27 -2.35 -0.52
N PHE A 76 -9.15 -1.89 0.06
CA PHE A 76 -8.31 -2.72 0.93
C PHE A 76 -9.08 -3.26 2.13
N GLY A 77 -9.01 -4.58 2.31
CA GLY A 77 -9.64 -5.29 3.42
C GLY A 77 -11.17 -5.28 3.39
N LEU A 78 -11.79 -4.82 2.29
CA LEU A 78 -13.25 -4.73 2.20
C LEU A 78 -13.83 -6.06 1.68
N GLU A 79 -14.68 -6.72 2.48
CA GLU A 79 -15.30 -8.01 2.12
C GLU A 79 -16.23 -7.92 0.90
N SER A 80 -16.76 -6.76 0.56
CA SER A 80 -17.57 -6.58 -0.65
C SER A 80 -16.73 -6.30 -1.90
N SER A 81 -15.41 -6.09 -1.76
CA SER A 81 -14.50 -5.83 -2.87
C SER A 81 -13.94 -7.13 -3.43
N GLU A 82 -14.33 -7.47 -4.66
CA GLU A 82 -13.79 -8.64 -5.37
C GLU A 82 -12.28 -8.53 -5.60
N LYS A 83 -11.75 -7.33 -5.81
CA LYS A 83 -10.30 -7.11 -5.90
C LYS A 83 -9.60 -7.43 -4.58
N SER A 84 -10.19 -7.01 -3.46
CA SER A 84 -9.63 -7.29 -2.13
C SER A 84 -9.60 -8.79 -1.87
N LYS A 85 -10.73 -9.48 -2.08
CA LYS A 85 -10.78 -10.95 -1.96
C LYS A 85 -9.73 -11.63 -2.81
N LYS A 86 -9.63 -11.24 -4.08
CA LYS A 86 -8.64 -11.78 -5.02
C LYS A 86 -7.23 -11.59 -4.48
N TYR A 87 -6.87 -10.38 -4.07
CA TYR A 87 -5.57 -10.07 -3.49
C TYR A 87 -5.23 -10.98 -2.30
N PHE A 88 -6.12 -11.10 -1.31
CA PHE A 88 -5.88 -11.92 -0.13
C PHE A 88 -5.87 -13.44 -0.42
N SER A 89 -6.54 -13.89 -1.49
CA SER A 89 -6.54 -15.29 -1.90
C SER A 89 -5.36 -15.70 -2.79
N GLU A 90 -4.82 -14.77 -3.58
CA GLU A 90 -3.74 -15.05 -4.54
C GLU A 90 -2.36 -14.68 -3.99
N MET A 91 -2.27 -13.65 -3.15
CA MET A 91 -1.02 -13.28 -2.47
C MET A 91 -0.70 -14.34 -1.43
N LYS A 92 0.49 -14.94 -1.54
CA LYS A 92 0.95 -16.00 -0.62
C LYS A 92 2.22 -15.57 0.10
N VAL A 93 2.34 -16.04 1.32
CA VAL A 93 3.50 -15.81 2.19
C VAL A 93 3.99 -17.16 2.70
N ASN A 94 5.29 -17.26 2.91
CA ASN A 94 5.89 -18.47 3.43
C ASN A 94 5.68 -18.55 4.94
N VAL A 95 5.29 -19.73 5.42
CA VAL A 95 5.11 -20.08 6.82
C VAL A 95 5.74 -21.45 7.02
N ALA A 96 6.88 -21.51 7.71
CA ALA A 96 7.63 -22.74 7.98
C ALA A 96 7.86 -23.61 6.73
N GLY A 97 8.14 -22.98 5.58
CA GLY A 97 8.37 -23.66 4.30
C GLY A 97 7.12 -23.92 3.46
N THR A 98 5.95 -23.45 3.88
CA THR A 98 4.67 -23.61 3.17
C THR A 98 4.12 -22.26 2.70
N MET A 99 3.71 -22.16 1.43
CA MET A 99 3.10 -20.94 0.88
C MET A 99 1.60 -20.88 1.19
N ILE A 100 1.21 -20.03 2.15
CA ILE A 100 -0.18 -19.86 2.61
C ILE A 100 -0.75 -18.55 2.05
N PRO A 101 -2.00 -18.54 1.53
CA PRO A 101 -2.68 -17.31 1.14
C PRO A 101 -2.79 -16.31 2.30
N LEU A 102 -2.61 -15.03 2.03
CA LEU A 102 -2.61 -13.97 3.03
C LEU A 102 -3.92 -13.92 3.85
N GLY A 103 -5.05 -14.21 3.20
CA GLY A 103 -6.37 -14.26 3.85
C GLY A 103 -6.64 -15.50 4.69
N GLU A 104 -5.77 -16.51 4.63
CA GLU A 104 -5.91 -17.77 5.40
C GLU A 104 -5.00 -17.83 6.63
N ILE A 105 -4.00 -16.94 6.72
CA ILE A 105 -3.05 -16.87 7.85
C ILE A 105 -3.77 -16.59 9.17
N GLN A 106 -3.50 -17.44 10.16
CA GLN A 106 -3.98 -17.36 11.53
C GLN A 106 -2.84 -16.95 12.49
N GLU A 107 -3.17 -16.71 13.76
CA GLU A 107 -2.18 -16.34 14.79
C GLU A 107 -1.09 -17.42 14.96
N ASN A 108 -1.47 -18.70 14.94
CA ASN A 108 -0.50 -19.80 15.05
C ASN A 108 0.47 -19.83 13.87
N ASP A 109 0.02 -19.46 12.66
CA ASP A 109 0.89 -19.42 11.48
C ASP A 109 1.94 -18.30 11.63
N ILE A 110 1.56 -17.17 12.24
CA ILE A 110 2.47 -16.05 12.50
C ILE A 110 3.57 -16.45 13.51
N GLU A 111 3.24 -17.27 14.51
CA GLU A 111 4.21 -17.77 15.48
C GLU A 111 5.24 -18.74 14.87
N GLU A 112 4.90 -19.37 13.74
CA GLU A 112 5.77 -20.30 12.99
C GLU A 112 6.63 -19.61 11.93
N MET A 113 6.38 -18.34 11.62
CA MET A 113 7.20 -17.55 10.70
C MET A 113 8.58 -17.26 11.31
N ASP A 114 9.62 -17.31 10.48
CA ASP A 114 10.88 -16.68 10.83
C ASP A 114 10.81 -15.16 10.62
N GLU A 115 11.89 -14.45 10.96
CA GLU A 115 11.94 -12.98 10.91
C GLU A 115 11.73 -12.44 9.49
N ASP A 116 12.34 -13.07 8.48
CA ASP A 116 12.26 -12.63 7.08
C ASP A 116 10.87 -12.89 6.49
N ASP A 117 10.27 -14.04 6.80
CA ASP A 117 8.91 -14.38 6.41
C ASP A 117 7.88 -13.46 7.09
N PHE A 118 8.08 -13.15 8.38
CA PHE A 118 7.23 -12.23 9.13
C PHE A 118 7.30 -10.80 8.59
N ASP A 119 8.50 -10.29 8.28
CA ASP A 119 8.66 -8.98 7.66
C ASP A 119 7.98 -8.94 6.28
N THR A 120 8.11 -10.01 5.50
CA THR A 120 7.42 -10.12 4.21
C THR A 120 5.90 -10.09 4.39
N TYR A 121 5.36 -10.79 5.39
CA TYR A 121 3.94 -10.78 5.76
C TYR A 121 3.48 -9.37 6.16
N GLU A 122 4.23 -8.71 7.04
CA GLU A 122 3.97 -7.37 7.54
C GLU A 122 3.86 -6.33 6.42
N MET A 123 4.81 -6.38 5.48
CA MET A 123 4.86 -5.44 4.38
C MET A 123 3.65 -5.55 3.44
N ARG A 124 2.95 -6.69 3.38
CA ARG A 124 1.70 -6.82 2.58
C ARG A 124 0.54 -6.00 3.11
N TYR A 125 0.56 -5.62 4.39
CA TYR A 125 -0.44 -4.76 4.99
C TYR A 125 -0.07 -3.27 4.97
N ILE A 126 1.09 -2.91 4.43
CA ILE A 126 1.53 -1.51 4.36
C ILE A 126 1.27 -0.95 2.97
N GLN A 127 0.56 0.18 2.91
CA GLN A 127 0.36 0.94 1.67
C GLN A 127 0.71 2.40 1.88
N MET A 128 1.38 3.00 0.90
CA MET A 128 1.73 4.41 0.92
C MET A 128 0.79 5.22 0.04
N TYR A 129 0.34 6.37 0.56
CA TYR A 129 -0.58 7.28 -0.08
C TYR A 129 -0.03 8.71 -0.17
N VAL A 130 -0.47 9.42 -1.20
CA VAL A 130 -0.35 10.86 -1.34
C VAL A 130 -1.73 11.48 -1.20
N GLY A 131 -1.88 12.36 -0.22
CA GLY A 131 -3.05 13.19 0.02
C GLY A 131 -2.87 14.60 -0.54
N TYR A 132 -3.86 15.13 -1.24
CA TYR A 132 -3.89 16.51 -1.71
C TYR A 132 -5.30 17.07 -1.65
N LYS A 133 -5.44 18.40 -1.65
CA LYS A 133 -6.76 19.04 -1.63
C LYS A 133 -7.43 18.88 -3.00
N ALA A 134 -8.62 18.29 -3.04
CA ALA A 134 -9.43 18.18 -4.26
C ALA A 134 -9.81 19.60 -4.74
N GLN A 135 -9.69 19.84 -6.05
CA GLN A 135 -10.00 21.14 -6.68
C GLN A 135 -11.49 21.35 -6.88
#